data_AF-A0A944RP00-F1
#
_entry.id   AF-A0A944RP00-F1
#
_cell.length_a   1.000
_cell.length_b   1.000
_cell.length_c   1.000
_cell.angle_alpha   90.00
_cell.angle_beta   90.00
_cell.angle_gamma   90.00
#
_symmetry.space_group_name_H-M   'P 1'
#
loop_
_entity.id
_entity.type
_entity.pdbx_description
1 polymer ?
#
loop_
_entity_poly.entity_id
_entity_poly.type
_entity_poly.pdbx_seq_one_letter_code
_entity_poly.pdbx_strand_id
1 'polypeptide(L)'
;MDNMEVYKQLVETMKKRGGTYPGMDIPEFYSMAKELFTPEEAAISNAMPKGLFAIDMIMPEAGKSEEELAKILDEMADKGLCFTAEVEGRRLYGGPPFVPGIMEQQFMRGTATDKDKRIARVIYEYKKAVDAVVGHREETFPSGRVIPIDETLEPGSRVNTYDEVMSYIDKNEHISAATCYCRQEAKLLDENDDCHKPDEVCMQFGLSAQFVADRGIGKSLTKDEAKAMLKECEEAGLIHCTVNVQDVTFICNCCDCHCMVIEMALKDSMPGRYLSSGF
;
A
#
# COMPACT_ATOMS: atom_id res chain seq x y z
N MET A 1 -25.22 -14.86 -9.19
CA MET A 1 -25.04 -13.56 -9.88
C MET A 1 -24.36 -13.84 -11.21
N ASP A 2 -24.65 -13.07 -12.25
CA ASP A 2 -23.77 -13.03 -13.44
C ASP A 2 -22.36 -12.66 -12.97
N ASN A 3 -21.35 -13.40 -13.40
CA ASN A 3 -19.96 -13.14 -13.03
C ASN A 3 -19.52 -11.73 -13.41
N MET A 4 -20.13 -11.09 -14.40
CA MET A 4 -19.83 -9.69 -14.71
C MET A 4 -20.45 -8.71 -13.71
N GLU A 5 -21.63 -9.01 -13.19
CA GLU A 5 -22.36 -8.13 -12.26
C GLU A 5 -21.61 -7.95 -10.94
N VAL A 6 -20.95 -9.01 -10.44
CA VAL A 6 -20.13 -8.89 -9.22
C VAL A 6 -18.93 -7.96 -9.41
N TYR A 7 -18.30 -7.95 -10.59
CA TYR A 7 -17.21 -7.02 -10.87
C TYR A 7 -17.71 -5.59 -11.08
N LYS A 8 -18.92 -5.38 -11.61
CA LYS A 8 -19.56 -4.06 -11.66
C LYS A 8 -19.82 -3.51 -10.26
N GLN A 9 -20.28 -4.35 -9.35
CA GLN A 9 -20.40 -3.96 -7.94
C GLN A 9 -19.04 -3.63 -7.32
N LEU A 10 -17.97 -4.35 -7.71
CA LEU A 10 -16.61 -4.06 -7.27
C LEU A 10 -16.11 -2.68 -7.72
N VAL A 11 -16.53 -2.19 -8.89
CA VAL A 11 -16.26 -0.80 -9.31
C VAL A 11 -16.79 0.17 -8.24
N GLU A 12 -18.06 0.01 -7.84
CA GLU A 12 -18.69 0.89 -6.85
C GLU A 12 -18.09 0.72 -5.44
N THR A 13 -17.73 -0.50 -5.06
CA THR A 13 -17.01 -0.78 -3.81
C THR A 13 -15.69 -0.02 -3.76
N MET A 14 -14.88 -0.10 -4.82
CA MET A 14 -13.58 0.56 -4.88
C MET A 14 -13.71 2.09 -4.97
N LYS A 15 -14.76 2.61 -5.62
CA LYS A 15 -15.10 4.05 -5.55
C LYS A 15 -15.37 4.50 -4.11
N LYS A 16 -16.17 3.73 -3.36
CA LYS A 16 -16.54 4.05 -1.97
C LYS A 16 -15.35 3.96 -1.01
N ARG A 17 -14.43 3.01 -1.25
CA ARG A 17 -13.18 2.88 -0.46
C ARG A 17 -12.22 4.04 -0.73
N GLY A 18 -12.31 4.70 -1.89
CA GLY A 18 -11.50 5.84 -2.26
C GLY A 18 -10.06 5.44 -2.58
N GLY A 19 -9.11 6.28 -2.17
CA GLY A 19 -7.70 6.12 -2.51
C GLY A 19 -7.33 6.77 -3.84
N THR A 20 -6.04 6.72 -4.17
CA THR A 20 -5.46 7.41 -5.33
C THR A 20 -6.01 6.86 -6.66
N TYR A 21 -6.27 5.55 -6.73
CA TYR A 21 -6.90 4.90 -7.89
C TYR A 21 -8.24 4.28 -7.47
N PRO A 22 -9.36 5.03 -7.54
CA PRO A 22 -10.69 4.52 -7.20
C PRO A 22 -11.25 3.69 -8.36
N GLY A 23 -12.26 2.85 -8.07
CA GLY A 23 -12.92 2.04 -9.09
C GLY A 23 -13.43 2.88 -10.27
N MET A 24 -13.19 2.40 -11.50
CA MET A 24 -13.61 3.08 -12.72
C MET A 24 -14.21 2.05 -13.68
N ASP A 25 -15.36 2.37 -14.27
CA ASP A 25 -16.06 1.48 -15.21
C ASP A 25 -15.41 1.53 -16.59
N ILE A 26 -14.24 0.89 -16.71
CA ILE A 26 -13.41 0.80 -17.92
C ILE A 26 -12.89 -0.63 -18.11
N PRO A 27 -12.59 -1.07 -19.35
CA PRO A 27 -12.10 -2.43 -19.63
C PRO A 27 -10.90 -2.87 -18.77
N GLU A 28 -9.98 -1.95 -18.52
CA GLU A 28 -8.75 -2.19 -17.75
C GLU A 28 -9.03 -2.51 -16.28
N PHE A 29 -10.06 -1.89 -15.69
CA PHE A 29 -10.52 -2.26 -14.35
C PHE A 29 -10.96 -3.72 -14.31
N TYR A 30 -11.77 -4.16 -15.28
CA TYR A 30 -12.27 -5.53 -15.31
C TYR A 30 -11.16 -6.55 -15.59
N SER A 31 -10.18 -6.18 -16.41
CA SER A 31 -8.98 -7.00 -16.65
C SER A 31 -8.20 -7.21 -15.35
N MET A 32 -7.89 -6.11 -14.65
CA MET A 32 -7.17 -6.14 -13.37
C MET A 32 -7.98 -6.88 -12.29
N ALA A 33 -9.26 -6.58 -12.14
CA ALA A 33 -10.11 -7.18 -11.12
C ALA A 33 -10.22 -8.70 -11.26
N LYS A 34 -10.25 -9.24 -12.49
CA LYS A 34 -10.30 -10.68 -12.75
C LYS A 34 -8.97 -11.40 -12.54
N GLU A 35 -7.84 -10.71 -12.70
CA GLU A 35 -6.53 -11.28 -12.36
C GLU A 35 -6.32 -11.32 -10.84
N LEU A 36 -6.87 -10.33 -10.11
CA LEU A 36 -6.75 -10.22 -8.66
C LEU A 36 -7.77 -11.08 -7.89
N PHE A 37 -9.05 -11.04 -8.30
CA PHE A 37 -10.16 -11.65 -7.57
C PHE A 37 -10.82 -12.75 -8.39
N THR A 38 -11.14 -13.85 -7.74
CA THR A 38 -12.22 -14.73 -8.22
C THR A 38 -13.58 -14.05 -8.05
N PRO A 39 -14.65 -14.49 -8.76
CA PRO A 39 -15.99 -13.94 -8.57
C PRO A 39 -16.50 -14.03 -7.12
N GLU A 40 -16.10 -15.08 -6.40
CA GLU A 40 -16.46 -15.29 -4.99
C GLU A 40 -15.74 -14.29 -4.07
N GLU A 41 -14.44 -14.09 -4.25
CA GLU A 41 -13.66 -13.11 -3.49
C GLU A 41 -14.12 -11.68 -3.79
N ALA A 42 -14.52 -11.38 -5.04
CA ALA A 42 -15.10 -10.10 -5.40
C ALA A 42 -16.44 -9.88 -4.68
N ALA A 43 -17.30 -10.89 -4.59
CA ALA A 43 -18.56 -10.80 -3.85
C ALA A 43 -18.33 -10.55 -2.36
N ILE A 44 -17.38 -11.27 -1.74
CA ILE A 44 -17.00 -11.08 -0.34
C ILE A 44 -16.43 -9.68 -0.13
N SER A 45 -15.55 -9.21 -1.01
CA SER A 45 -15.00 -7.84 -0.97
C SER A 45 -16.10 -6.78 -1.05
N ASN A 46 -17.14 -6.99 -1.87
CA ASN A 46 -18.28 -6.09 -1.96
C ASN A 46 -19.13 -6.03 -0.68
N ALA A 47 -19.17 -7.12 0.10
CA ALA A 47 -19.88 -7.19 1.36
C ALA A 47 -19.12 -6.55 2.54
N MET A 48 -17.81 -6.31 2.40
CA MET A 48 -17.00 -5.76 3.49
C MET A 48 -17.44 -4.34 3.88
N PRO A 49 -17.78 -4.08 5.15
CA PRO A 49 -18.07 -2.73 5.63
C PRO A 49 -16.80 -1.87 5.66
N LYS A 50 -16.98 -0.57 5.88
CA LYS A 50 -15.85 0.36 6.06
C LYS A 50 -15.17 0.10 7.40
N GLY A 51 -13.84 0.04 7.39
CA GLY A 51 -13.02 -0.16 8.59
C GLY A 51 -12.79 -1.64 8.90
N LEU A 52 -12.30 -1.90 10.13
CA LEU A 52 -12.12 -3.26 10.62
C LEU A 52 -13.45 -3.83 11.12
N PHE A 53 -13.71 -5.09 10.80
CA PHE A 53 -14.95 -5.77 11.15
C PHE A 53 -14.70 -7.22 11.59
N ALA A 54 -15.60 -7.74 12.42
CA ALA A 54 -15.61 -9.15 12.80
C ALA A 54 -16.35 -9.97 11.73
N ILE A 55 -15.97 -11.24 11.59
CA ILE A 55 -16.44 -12.11 10.50
C ILE A 55 -17.98 -12.24 10.42
N ASP A 56 -18.65 -12.18 11.57
CA ASP A 56 -20.10 -12.26 11.72
C ASP A 56 -20.85 -11.15 10.96
N MET A 57 -20.22 -10.00 10.75
CA MET A 57 -20.81 -8.86 10.07
C MET A 57 -21.10 -9.08 8.58
N ILE A 58 -20.41 -10.03 7.93
CA ILE A 58 -20.59 -10.30 6.49
C ILE A 58 -21.10 -11.72 6.20
N MET A 59 -21.31 -12.54 7.24
CA MET A 59 -21.87 -13.88 7.09
C MET A 59 -23.25 -13.91 6.42
N PRO A 60 -24.21 -13.00 6.75
CA PRO A 60 -25.52 -13.00 6.10
C PRO A 60 -25.45 -12.77 4.59
N GLU A 61 -24.58 -11.86 4.15
CA GLU A 61 -24.36 -11.52 2.74
C GLU A 61 -23.55 -12.59 2.01
N ALA A 62 -22.56 -13.19 2.68
CA ALA A 62 -21.74 -14.26 2.12
C ALA A 62 -22.51 -15.58 1.96
N GLY A 63 -23.51 -15.83 2.81
CA GLY A 63 -24.28 -17.08 2.81
C GLY A 63 -23.43 -18.31 3.14
N LYS A 64 -22.39 -18.14 3.97
CA LYS A 64 -21.38 -19.16 4.33
C LYS A 64 -21.32 -19.39 5.83
N SER A 65 -20.85 -20.56 6.23
CA SER A 65 -20.48 -20.79 7.63
C SER A 65 -19.26 -19.93 8.02
N GLU A 66 -19.07 -19.72 9.32
CA GLU A 66 -17.93 -18.97 9.86
C GLU A 66 -16.59 -19.59 9.42
N GLU A 67 -16.47 -20.91 9.47
CA GLU A 67 -15.25 -21.64 9.09
C GLU A 67 -14.93 -21.48 7.59
N GLU A 68 -15.93 -21.63 6.72
CA GLU A 68 -15.75 -21.45 5.27
C GLU A 68 -15.36 -20.02 4.92
N LEU A 69 -16.02 -19.04 5.53
CA LEU A 69 -15.72 -17.63 5.28
C LEU A 69 -14.35 -17.24 5.82
N ALA A 70 -13.96 -17.75 7.00
CA ALA A 70 -12.65 -17.50 7.59
C ALA A 70 -11.53 -18.00 6.68
N LYS A 71 -11.70 -19.20 6.10
CA LYS A 71 -10.75 -19.75 5.14
C LYS A 71 -10.61 -18.87 3.90
N ILE A 72 -11.73 -18.40 3.32
CA ILE A 72 -11.66 -17.54 2.13
C ILE A 72 -11.01 -16.20 2.47
N LEU A 73 -11.33 -15.61 3.62
CA LEU A 73 -10.72 -14.36 4.06
C LEU A 73 -9.22 -14.52 4.34
N ASP A 74 -8.79 -15.65 4.90
CA ASP A 74 -7.36 -15.94 5.10
C ASP A 74 -6.63 -16.11 3.76
N GLU A 75 -7.23 -16.78 2.77
CA GLU A 75 -6.68 -16.88 1.41
C GLU A 75 -6.62 -15.51 0.72
N MET A 76 -7.65 -14.67 0.89
CA MET A 76 -7.67 -13.29 0.39
C MET A 76 -6.58 -12.45 1.07
N ALA A 77 -6.37 -12.62 2.38
CA ALA A 77 -5.31 -11.95 3.13
C ALA A 77 -3.92 -12.38 2.65
N ASP A 78 -3.71 -13.67 2.39
CA ASP A 78 -2.45 -14.19 1.84
C ASP A 78 -2.16 -13.62 0.44
N LYS A 79 -3.20 -13.38 -0.37
CA LYS A 79 -3.13 -12.69 -1.67
C LYS A 79 -3.01 -11.16 -1.55
N GLY A 80 -3.09 -10.58 -0.35
CA GLY A 80 -3.08 -9.13 -0.15
C GLY A 80 -4.36 -8.41 -0.60
N LEU A 81 -5.48 -9.12 -0.76
CA LEU A 81 -6.77 -8.58 -1.21
C LEU A 81 -7.62 -8.05 -0.05
N CYS A 82 -7.34 -8.50 1.17
CA CYS A 82 -7.91 -7.96 2.40
C CYS A 82 -6.84 -7.88 3.49
N PHE A 83 -7.12 -7.07 4.51
CA PHE A 83 -6.30 -6.94 5.70
C PHE A 83 -6.88 -7.79 6.83
N THR A 84 -6.04 -8.31 7.72
CA THR A 84 -6.48 -8.90 8.98
C THR A 84 -5.55 -8.53 10.12
N ALA A 85 -6.12 -8.40 11.31
CA ALA A 85 -5.40 -8.14 12.53
C ALA A 85 -6.05 -8.86 13.71
N GLU A 86 -5.27 -9.15 14.73
CA GLU A 86 -5.80 -9.60 16.02
C GLU A 86 -5.83 -8.42 16.99
N VAL A 87 -7.00 -8.11 17.52
CA VAL A 87 -7.21 -7.03 18.48
C VAL A 87 -7.95 -7.60 19.69
N GLU A 88 -7.34 -7.52 20.88
CA GLU A 88 -7.91 -8.04 22.12
C GLU A 88 -8.35 -9.52 22.03
N GLY A 89 -7.57 -10.35 21.31
CA GLY A 89 -7.85 -11.78 21.11
C GLY A 89 -8.99 -12.08 20.12
N ARG A 90 -9.47 -11.07 19.39
CA ARG A 90 -10.43 -11.23 18.29
C ARG A 90 -9.78 -10.91 16.96
N ARG A 91 -9.97 -11.82 15.98
CA ARG A 91 -9.56 -11.58 14.60
C ARG A 91 -10.55 -10.62 13.92
N LEU A 92 -10.02 -9.56 13.36
CA LEU A 92 -10.73 -8.58 12.55
C LEU A 92 -10.21 -8.62 11.11
N TYR A 93 -11.07 -8.19 10.19
CA TYR A 93 -10.78 -8.10 8.76
C TYR A 93 -11.06 -6.70 8.26
N GLY A 94 -10.44 -6.31 7.14
CA GLY A 94 -10.67 -5.01 6.51
C GLY A 94 -10.55 -5.10 4.99
N GLY A 95 -11.36 -4.33 4.28
CA GLY A 95 -11.30 -4.18 2.83
C GLY A 95 -10.51 -2.93 2.44
N PRO A 96 -9.20 -3.03 2.13
CA PRO A 96 -8.40 -1.86 1.73
C PRO A 96 -8.83 -1.31 0.36
N PRO A 97 -8.56 -0.03 0.07
CA PRO A 97 -8.65 0.51 -1.29
C PRO A 97 -7.53 -0.09 -2.17
N PHE A 98 -7.46 0.31 -3.45
CA PHE A 98 -6.36 -0.13 -4.31
C PHE A 98 -5.02 0.50 -3.92
N VAL A 99 -4.99 1.82 -3.67
CA VAL A 99 -3.78 2.59 -3.30
C VAL A 99 -4.15 3.65 -2.26
N PRO A 100 -3.56 3.66 -1.05
CA PRO A 100 -2.68 2.62 -0.52
C PRO A 100 -3.46 1.37 -0.08
N GLY A 101 -3.06 0.19 -0.56
CA GLY A 101 -3.70 -1.06 -0.20
C GLY A 101 -3.36 -2.22 -1.14
N ILE A 102 -4.38 -2.73 -1.84
CA ILE A 102 -4.32 -4.01 -2.55
C ILE A 102 -3.15 -4.06 -3.54
N MET A 103 -2.90 -2.97 -4.28
CA MET A 103 -1.87 -2.95 -5.34
C MET A 103 -0.46 -3.09 -4.77
N GLU A 104 -0.14 -2.39 -3.68
CA GLU A 104 1.17 -2.49 -3.03
C GLU A 104 1.41 -3.92 -2.52
N GLN A 105 0.40 -4.52 -1.90
CA GLN A 105 0.50 -5.87 -1.32
C GLN A 105 0.81 -6.95 -2.38
N GLN A 106 0.51 -6.71 -3.66
CA GLN A 106 0.84 -7.65 -4.73
C GLN A 106 2.35 -7.79 -4.95
N PHE A 107 3.14 -6.76 -4.63
CA PHE A 107 4.56 -6.72 -4.98
C PHE A 107 5.49 -6.65 -3.76
N MET A 108 4.95 -6.38 -2.56
CA MET A 108 5.73 -6.29 -1.33
C MET A 108 6.46 -7.59 -0.94
N ARG A 109 6.02 -8.76 -1.46
CA ARG A 109 6.70 -10.05 -1.29
C ARG A 109 8.03 -10.16 -2.05
N GLY A 110 8.28 -9.30 -3.04
CA GLY A 110 9.50 -9.34 -3.86
C GLY A 110 9.61 -10.56 -4.80
N THR A 111 8.53 -11.30 -5.03
CA THR A 111 8.52 -12.43 -5.97
C THR A 111 8.42 -11.97 -7.43
N ALA A 112 8.92 -12.81 -8.34
CA ALA A 112 8.97 -12.52 -9.78
C ALA A 112 8.40 -13.66 -10.64
N THR A 113 7.28 -14.25 -10.19
CA THR A 113 6.59 -15.32 -10.93
C THR A 113 5.88 -14.79 -12.16
N ASP A 114 5.48 -15.68 -13.08
CA ASP A 114 4.66 -15.29 -14.24
C ASP A 114 3.33 -14.65 -13.83
N LYS A 115 2.79 -15.02 -12.66
CA LYS A 115 1.61 -14.38 -12.10
C LYS A 115 1.89 -12.95 -11.69
N ASP A 116 3.02 -12.71 -11.01
CA ASP A 116 3.42 -11.37 -10.56
C ASP A 116 3.61 -10.43 -11.75
N LYS A 117 4.24 -10.91 -12.84
CA LYS A 117 4.40 -10.15 -14.09
C LYS A 117 3.07 -9.81 -14.76
N ARG A 118 2.10 -10.75 -14.78
CA ARG A 118 0.76 -10.47 -15.31
C ARG A 118 0.02 -9.44 -14.47
N ILE A 119 0.07 -9.58 -13.14
CA ILE A 119 -0.55 -8.63 -12.20
C ILE A 119 0.06 -7.23 -12.37
N ALA A 120 1.39 -7.11 -12.44
CA ALA A 120 2.08 -5.86 -12.72
C ALA A 120 1.59 -5.23 -14.02
N ARG A 121 1.42 -6.02 -15.09
CA ARG A 121 0.94 -5.49 -16.37
C ARG A 121 -0.49 -4.95 -16.29
N VAL A 122 -1.43 -5.69 -15.70
CA VAL A 122 -2.83 -5.23 -15.63
C VAL A 122 -3.01 -4.05 -14.69
N ILE A 123 -2.25 -3.97 -13.60
CA ILE A 123 -2.22 -2.81 -12.70
C ILE A 123 -1.66 -1.58 -13.44
N TYR A 124 -0.55 -1.74 -14.17
CA TYR A 124 0.05 -0.66 -14.94
C TYR A 124 -0.91 -0.10 -16.01
N GLU A 125 -1.56 -0.96 -16.80
CA GLU A 125 -2.51 -0.52 -17.82
C GLU A 125 -3.74 0.17 -17.20
N TYR A 126 -4.22 -0.33 -16.05
CA TYR A 126 -5.32 0.32 -15.34
C TYR A 126 -4.94 1.72 -14.82
N LYS A 127 -3.78 1.86 -14.16
CA LYS A 127 -3.29 3.17 -13.69
C LYS A 127 -3.18 4.15 -14.85
N LYS A 128 -2.56 3.71 -15.95
CA LYS A 128 -2.40 4.50 -17.18
C LYS A 128 -3.74 4.93 -17.79
N ALA A 129 -4.73 4.03 -17.85
CA ALA A 129 -6.05 4.34 -18.37
C ALA A 129 -6.80 5.33 -17.48
N VAL A 130 -6.72 5.18 -16.15
CA VAL A 130 -7.30 6.14 -15.20
C VAL A 130 -6.65 7.51 -15.36
N ASP A 131 -5.32 7.58 -15.44
CA ASP A 131 -4.59 8.85 -15.56
C ASP A 131 -4.88 9.55 -16.89
N ALA A 132 -5.12 8.79 -17.97
CA ALA A 132 -5.57 9.34 -19.25
C ALA A 132 -6.98 9.95 -19.19
N VAL A 133 -7.85 9.45 -18.32
CA VAL A 133 -9.22 9.96 -18.12
C VAL A 133 -9.26 11.14 -17.14
N VAL A 134 -8.58 11.01 -16.01
CA VAL A 134 -8.59 12.00 -14.92
C VAL A 134 -7.68 13.20 -15.26
N GLY A 135 -6.60 12.97 -16.02
CA GLY A 135 -5.60 13.99 -16.31
C GLY A 135 -4.81 14.38 -15.06
N HIS A 136 -4.50 15.67 -14.94
CA HIS A 136 -3.77 16.19 -13.79
C HIS A 136 -4.68 16.23 -12.54
N ARG A 137 -4.33 15.47 -11.51
CA ARG A 137 -5.02 15.50 -10.22
C ARG A 137 -4.55 16.73 -9.44
N GLU A 138 -5.36 17.79 -9.41
CA GLU A 138 -5.11 18.87 -8.45
C GLU A 138 -5.41 18.37 -7.04
N GLU A 139 -4.36 17.93 -6.33
CA GLU A 139 -4.45 17.67 -4.89
C GLU A 139 -4.71 19.01 -4.17
N THR A 140 -5.87 19.11 -3.51
CA THR A 140 -6.21 20.30 -2.71
C THR A 140 -5.43 20.35 -1.39
N PHE A 141 -4.91 19.20 -0.94
CA PHE A 141 -4.05 19.05 0.22
C PHE A 141 -3.01 17.93 0.00
N PRO A 142 -1.76 18.09 0.48
CA PRO A 142 -0.73 17.06 0.35
C PRO A 142 -1.10 15.81 1.15
N SER A 143 -1.34 14.72 0.42
CA SER A 143 -1.61 13.39 0.96
C SER A 143 -0.34 12.69 1.44
N GLY A 144 0.83 13.07 0.92
CA GLY A 144 2.15 12.59 1.32
C GLY A 144 2.97 13.60 2.12
N ARG A 145 3.89 13.08 2.95
CA ARG A 145 4.86 13.83 3.75
C ARG A 145 6.28 13.33 3.45
N VAL A 146 7.21 14.23 3.14
CA VAL A 146 8.66 13.94 3.05
C VAL A 146 9.31 14.27 4.38
N ILE A 147 10.25 13.43 4.80
CA ILE A 147 10.98 13.58 6.04
C ILE A 147 12.44 13.89 5.69
N PRO A 148 12.91 15.15 5.87
CA PRO A 148 14.29 15.53 5.60
C PRO A 148 15.31 14.81 6.48
N ILE A 149 16.50 14.64 5.90
CA ILE A 149 17.70 14.05 6.51
C ILE A 149 18.49 15.16 7.24
N ASP A 150 19.00 14.86 8.42
CA ASP A 150 19.46 15.83 9.43
C ASP A 150 20.91 16.34 9.23
N GLU A 151 21.31 16.71 8.01
CA GLU A 151 22.69 17.18 7.79
C GLU A 151 22.87 18.71 7.75
N THR A 152 21.83 19.54 7.67
CA THR A 152 22.00 21.01 7.75
C THR A 152 20.66 21.76 7.90
N LEU A 153 19.97 21.62 9.03
CA LEU A 153 18.91 22.56 9.38
C LEU A 153 19.48 23.59 10.38
N GLU A 154 19.31 24.88 10.08
CA GLU A 154 19.85 25.95 10.91
C GLU A 154 19.30 25.89 12.35
N PRO A 155 20.08 26.32 13.37
CA PRO A 155 19.63 26.35 14.76
C PRO A 155 18.43 27.31 14.92
N GLY A 156 17.22 26.79 14.75
CA GLY A 156 15.99 27.60 14.76
C GLY A 156 14.77 26.97 14.08
N SER A 157 14.94 25.96 13.22
CA SER A 157 13.81 25.18 12.70
C SER A 157 13.26 24.28 13.80
N ARG A 158 12.04 24.57 14.26
CA ARG A 158 11.38 23.79 15.31
C ARG A 158 10.94 22.43 14.76
N VAL A 159 11.49 21.37 15.36
CA VAL A 159 11.15 19.93 15.23
C VAL A 159 11.88 19.23 14.08
N ASN A 160 12.90 18.45 14.46
CA ASN A 160 13.67 17.55 13.60
C ASN A 160 12.76 16.43 13.05
N THR A 161 12.57 16.40 11.75
CA THR A 161 11.78 15.35 11.06
C THR A 161 12.43 13.98 11.20
N TYR A 162 13.75 13.92 11.35
CA TYR A 162 14.46 12.70 11.71
C TYR A 162 14.08 12.17 13.11
N ASP A 163 13.96 13.05 14.11
CA ASP A 163 13.48 12.66 15.44
C ASP A 163 12.03 12.14 15.39
N GLU A 164 11.20 12.66 14.48
CA GLU A 164 9.85 12.11 14.27
C GLU A 164 9.88 10.68 13.74
N VAL A 165 10.73 10.37 12.76
CA VAL A 165 10.93 9.00 12.25
C VAL A 165 11.43 8.06 13.33
N MET A 166 12.44 8.48 14.07
CA MET A 166 12.95 7.73 15.21
C MET A 166 11.86 7.51 16.26
N SER A 167 10.99 8.51 16.49
CA SER A 167 9.85 8.37 17.39
C SER A 167 8.84 7.33 16.93
N TYR A 168 8.61 7.16 15.61
CA TYR A 168 7.73 6.11 15.11
C TYR A 168 8.29 4.72 15.40
N ILE A 169 9.60 4.53 15.20
CA ILE A 169 10.29 3.29 15.57
C ILE A 169 10.20 3.04 17.09
N ASP A 170 10.43 4.07 17.90
CA ASP A 170 10.49 3.91 19.35
C ASP A 170 9.10 3.68 19.97
N LYS A 171 8.03 4.23 19.41
CA LYS A 171 6.65 4.08 19.90
C LYS A 171 5.98 2.77 19.49
N ASN A 172 6.39 2.16 18.38
CA ASN A 172 5.75 0.94 17.88
C ASN A 172 6.41 -0.32 18.45
N GLU A 173 5.56 -1.27 18.83
CA GLU A 173 5.99 -2.61 19.26
C GLU A 173 6.30 -3.52 18.08
N HIS A 174 5.45 -3.48 17.06
CA HIS A 174 5.62 -4.25 15.83
C HIS A 174 6.20 -3.37 14.73
N ILE A 175 7.32 -3.82 14.17
CA ILE A 175 8.01 -3.20 13.04
C ILE A 175 8.34 -4.31 12.06
N SER A 176 8.13 -4.07 10.78
CA SER A 176 8.54 -4.98 9.72
C SER A 176 9.04 -4.21 8.50
N ALA A 177 9.77 -4.87 7.61
CA ALA A 177 10.09 -4.35 6.29
C ALA A 177 9.71 -5.33 5.20
N ALA A 178 9.26 -4.79 4.07
CA ALA A 178 8.94 -5.53 2.86
C ALA A 178 9.65 -4.91 1.65
N THR A 179 9.55 -5.57 0.50
CA THR A 179 10.08 -5.04 -0.76
C THR A 179 9.35 -3.74 -1.15
N CYS A 180 10.09 -2.76 -1.67
CA CYS A 180 9.53 -1.55 -2.24
C CYS A 180 8.66 -1.89 -3.45
N TYR A 181 7.34 -1.71 -3.30
CA TYR A 181 6.39 -2.12 -4.33
C TYR A 181 6.61 -1.40 -5.66
N CYS A 182 7.02 -0.12 -5.66
CA CYS A 182 7.24 0.65 -6.89
C CYS A 182 8.42 0.09 -7.71
N ARG A 183 9.55 -0.18 -7.05
CA ARG A 183 10.72 -0.78 -7.71
C ARG A 183 10.42 -2.18 -8.17
N GLN A 184 9.70 -2.97 -7.37
CA GLN A 184 9.31 -4.31 -7.76
C GLN A 184 8.36 -4.30 -8.96
N GLU A 185 7.36 -3.41 -8.99
CA GLU A 185 6.45 -3.24 -10.13
C GLU A 185 7.24 -2.92 -11.41
N ALA A 186 8.22 -2.01 -11.34
CA ALA A 186 9.09 -1.67 -12.47
C ALA A 186 9.87 -2.90 -12.98
N LYS A 187 10.56 -3.62 -12.08
CA LYS A 187 11.31 -4.85 -12.42
C LYS A 187 10.44 -5.96 -13.02
N LEU A 188 9.18 -6.04 -12.58
CA LEU A 188 8.21 -7.01 -13.12
C LEU A 188 7.74 -6.64 -14.53
N LEU A 189 7.71 -5.35 -14.87
CA LEU A 189 7.35 -4.84 -16.20
C LEU A 189 8.53 -4.92 -17.18
N ASP A 190 9.74 -4.59 -16.73
CA ASP A 190 11.00 -4.71 -17.46
C ASP A 190 12.12 -5.08 -16.49
N GLU A 191 12.75 -6.25 -16.69
CA GLU A 191 13.82 -6.76 -15.83
C GLU A 191 15.08 -5.88 -15.85
N ASN A 192 15.21 -5.00 -16.84
CA ASN A 192 16.31 -4.04 -16.94
C ASN A 192 16.01 -2.72 -16.20
N ASP A 193 14.78 -2.51 -15.74
CA ASP A 193 14.37 -1.33 -14.99
C ASP A 193 14.69 -1.49 -13.49
N ASP A 194 15.99 -1.63 -13.20
CA ASP A 194 16.55 -1.72 -11.84
C ASP A 194 17.46 -0.52 -11.56
N CYS A 195 17.11 0.29 -10.57
CA CYS A 195 17.93 1.43 -10.14
C CYS A 195 19.04 1.05 -9.13
N HIS A 196 19.17 -0.23 -8.80
CA HIS A 196 20.17 -0.78 -7.88
C HIS A 196 20.16 -0.17 -6.46
N LYS A 197 19.04 0.44 -6.07
CA LYS A 197 18.79 0.88 -4.70
C LYS A 197 18.34 -0.30 -3.83
N PRO A 198 18.55 -0.27 -2.50
CA PRO A 198 18.10 -1.35 -1.61
C PRO A 198 16.60 -1.62 -1.75
N ASP A 199 16.18 -2.89 -1.88
CA ASP A 199 14.78 -3.23 -2.18
C ASP A 199 13.91 -3.47 -0.93
N GLU A 200 14.44 -4.12 0.11
CA GLU A 200 13.71 -4.46 1.35
C GLU A 200 13.61 -3.27 2.33
N VAL A 201 12.99 -2.18 1.88
CA VAL A 201 12.98 -0.89 2.62
C VAL A 201 11.58 -0.27 2.76
N CYS A 202 10.52 -1.03 2.50
CA CYS A 202 9.15 -0.58 2.79
C CYS A 202 8.81 -0.89 4.25
N MET A 203 9.08 0.05 5.16
CA MET A 203 8.93 -0.14 6.59
C MET A 203 7.48 0.03 7.02
N GLN A 204 6.99 -0.87 7.86
CA GLN A 204 5.62 -0.90 8.37
C GLN A 204 5.63 -0.83 9.89
N PHE A 205 4.53 -0.35 10.47
CA PHE A 205 4.35 -0.19 11.91
C PHE A 205 3.02 -0.76 12.41
N GLY A 206 2.99 -1.15 13.68
CA GLY A 206 1.77 -1.55 14.39
C GLY A 206 1.07 -2.75 13.74
N LEU A 207 -0.25 -2.66 13.58
CA LEU A 207 -1.04 -3.74 12.99
C LEU A 207 -0.65 -4.03 11.53
N SER A 208 -0.16 -3.03 10.78
CA SER A 208 0.34 -3.24 9.42
C SER A 208 1.61 -4.10 9.44
N ALA A 209 2.53 -3.81 10.37
CA ALA A 209 3.76 -4.59 10.52
C ALA A 209 3.48 -6.05 10.89
N GLN A 210 2.55 -6.26 11.84
CA GLN A 210 2.14 -7.60 12.25
C GLN A 210 1.54 -8.38 11.09
N PHE A 211 0.59 -7.79 10.35
CA PHE A 211 0.01 -8.40 9.15
C PHE A 211 1.08 -8.78 8.11
N VAL A 212 1.99 -7.85 7.80
CA VAL A 212 3.04 -8.07 6.81
C VAL A 212 4.00 -9.18 7.23
N ALA A 213 4.36 -9.26 8.50
CA ALA A 213 5.20 -10.33 9.03
C ALA A 213 4.47 -11.69 9.07
N ASP A 214 3.27 -11.74 9.67
CA ASP A 214 2.52 -12.98 9.89
C ASP A 214 2.13 -13.66 8.57
N ARG A 215 1.88 -12.87 7.52
CA ARG A 215 1.53 -13.37 6.18
C ARG A 215 2.76 -13.66 5.31
N GLY A 216 3.98 -13.49 5.84
CA GLY A 216 5.23 -13.66 5.10
C GLY A 216 5.39 -12.69 3.93
N ILE A 217 4.74 -11.53 4.00
CA ILE A 217 4.86 -10.47 2.99
C ILE A 217 6.18 -9.73 3.18
N GLY A 218 6.60 -9.56 4.43
CA GLY A 218 7.88 -8.98 4.82
C GLY A 218 8.44 -9.68 6.05
N LYS A 219 9.48 -9.09 6.63
CA LYS A 219 10.19 -9.62 7.79
C LYS A 219 10.04 -8.68 8.97
N SER A 220 9.79 -9.22 10.16
CA SER A 220 9.85 -8.45 11.40
C SER A 220 11.24 -7.88 11.62
N LEU A 221 11.30 -6.68 12.16
CA LEU A 221 12.53 -5.99 12.53
C LEU A 221 12.52 -5.66 14.02
N THR A 222 13.69 -5.73 14.63
CA THR A 222 13.97 -5.04 15.89
C THR A 222 14.08 -3.53 15.64
N LYS A 223 13.98 -2.73 16.72
CA LYS A 223 14.16 -1.28 16.64
C LYS A 223 15.55 -0.90 16.10
N ASP A 224 16.59 -1.64 16.48
CA ASP A 224 17.95 -1.37 16.03
C ASP A 224 18.13 -1.69 14.54
N GLU A 225 17.55 -2.79 14.05
CA GLU A 225 17.52 -3.11 12.62
C GLU A 225 16.75 -2.07 11.80
N ALA A 226 15.61 -1.58 12.32
CA ALA A 226 14.85 -0.51 11.67
C ALA A 226 15.67 0.80 11.57
N LYS A 227 16.38 1.18 12.64
CA LYS A 227 17.26 2.37 12.64
C LYS A 227 18.43 2.20 11.67
N ALA A 228 19.05 1.01 11.62
CA ALA A 228 20.12 0.71 10.69
C ALA A 228 19.64 0.77 9.22
N MET A 229 18.45 0.25 8.94
CA MET A 229 17.85 0.30 7.60
C MET A 229 17.62 1.74 7.13
N LEU A 230 17.12 2.63 7.99
CA LEU A 230 16.93 4.03 7.61
C LEU A 230 18.26 4.71 7.24
N LYS A 231 19.31 4.42 8.01
CA LYS A 231 20.64 4.91 7.70
C LYS A 231 21.15 4.38 6.35
N GLU A 232 20.95 3.09 6.06
CA GLU A 232 21.29 2.52 4.75
C GLU A 232 20.50 3.20 3.61
N CYS A 233 19.23 3.51 3.85
CA CYS A 233 18.40 4.23 2.89
C CYS A 233 18.93 5.64 2.62
N GLU A 234 19.36 6.36 3.66
CA GLU A 234 19.98 7.69 3.55
C GLU A 234 21.31 7.64 2.80
N GLU A 235 22.18 6.69 3.13
CA GLU A 235 23.46 6.46 2.42
C GLU A 235 23.23 6.09 0.95
N ALA A 236 22.13 5.39 0.66
CA ALA A 236 21.68 5.10 -0.70
C ALA A 236 20.95 6.28 -1.39
N GLY A 237 20.77 7.42 -0.72
CA GLY A 237 20.09 8.59 -1.28
C GLY A 237 18.58 8.40 -1.48
N LEU A 238 17.94 7.55 -0.68
CA LEU A 238 16.49 7.40 -0.66
C LEU A 238 15.84 8.48 0.22
N ILE A 239 14.61 8.82 -0.13
CA ILE A 239 13.82 9.86 0.54
C ILE A 239 12.80 9.17 1.43
N HIS A 240 12.82 9.50 2.72
CA HIS A 240 11.83 9.04 3.69
C HIS A 240 10.48 9.70 3.42
N CYS A 241 9.46 8.90 3.12
CA CYS A 241 8.12 9.35 2.78
C CYS A 241 7.06 8.61 3.61
N THR A 242 6.00 9.30 4.01
CA THR A 242 4.84 8.69 4.64
C THR A 242 3.55 9.43 4.27
N VAL A 243 2.40 8.96 4.75
CA VAL A 243 1.12 9.66 4.64
C VAL A 243 1.03 10.78 5.67
N ASN A 244 0.38 11.89 5.31
CA ASN A 244 0.23 13.05 6.18
C ASN A 244 -0.93 12.85 7.20
N VAL A 245 -0.76 11.91 8.12
CA VAL A 245 -1.70 11.60 9.22
C VAL A 245 -0.94 11.50 10.55
N GLN A 246 -1.67 11.60 11.67
CA GLN A 246 -1.06 11.52 13.01
C GLN A 246 -0.50 10.12 13.33
N ASP A 247 -1.29 9.08 13.03
CA ASP A 247 -0.92 7.70 13.29
C ASP A 247 -0.34 7.07 12.01
N VAL A 248 0.99 7.19 11.87
CA VAL A 248 1.72 6.65 10.73
C VAL A 248 1.84 5.13 10.84
N THR A 249 1.39 4.43 9.79
CA THR A 249 1.43 2.96 9.70
C THR A 249 2.58 2.43 8.84
N PHE A 250 3.30 3.30 8.13
CA PHE A 250 4.44 2.93 7.30
C PHE A 250 5.39 4.12 7.03
N ILE A 251 6.64 3.80 6.70
CA ILE A 251 7.59 4.70 6.04
C ILE A 251 8.06 4.04 4.76
N CYS A 252 7.90 4.75 3.65
CA CYS A 252 8.48 4.40 2.36
C CYS A 252 9.85 5.06 2.23
N ASN A 253 10.86 4.28 1.85
CA ASN A 253 12.18 4.79 1.48
C ASN A 253 12.26 4.88 -0.06
N CYS A 254 11.83 6.02 -0.58
CA CYS A 254 11.52 6.24 -1.99
C CYS A 254 12.76 6.63 -2.79
N CYS A 255 12.88 6.08 -4.00
CA CYS A 255 13.76 6.64 -5.03
C CYS A 255 12.97 7.61 -5.91
N ASP A 256 13.68 8.54 -6.54
CA ASP A 256 13.14 9.51 -7.50
C ASP A 256 12.77 8.91 -8.85
N CYS A 257 13.33 7.75 -9.21
CA CYS A 257 13.12 7.08 -10.49
C CYS A 257 11.85 6.22 -10.57
N HIS A 258 11.36 5.65 -9.47
CA HIS A 258 10.22 4.71 -9.50
C HIS A 258 9.04 5.11 -8.61
N CYS A 259 9.26 5.96 -7.60
CA CYS A 259 8.15 6.32 -6.70
C CYS A 259 7.15 7.22 -7.41
N MET A 260 5.93 6.70 -7.57
CA MET A 260 4.81 7.42 -8.17
C MET A 260 4.56 8.81 -7.54
N VAL A 261 4.65 8.92 -6.20
CA VAL A 261 4.39 10.19 -5.51
C VAL A 261 5.50 11.20 -5.77
N ILE A 262 6.77 10.76 -5.77
CA ILE A 262 7.90 11.63 -6.10
C ILE A 262 7.81 12.06 -7.56
N GLU A 263 7.51 11.15 -8.48
CA GLU A 263 7.35 11.45 -9.90
C GLU A 263 6.23 12.46 -10.16
N MET A 264 5.07 12.30 -9.50
CA MET A 264 3.97 13.25 -9.56
C MET A 264 4.38 14.63 -9.03
N ALA A 265 5.06 14.67 -7.88
CA ALA A 265 5.54 15.91 -7.28
C ALA A 265 6.54 16.65 -8.19
N LEU A 266 7.49 15.93 -8.80
CA LEU A 266 8.51 16.52 -9.68
C LEU A 266 7.95 17.01 -11.03
N LYS A 267 6.81 16.48 -11.48
CA LYS A 267 6.12 16.91 -12.70
C LYS A 267 5.19 18.11 -12.48
N ASP A 268 4.84 18.44 -11.24
CA ASP A 268 4.02 19.60 -10.92
C ASP A 268 4.88 20.86 -10.76
N SER A 269 4.35 21.99 -11.23
CA SER A 269 4.92 23.33 -10.98
C SER A 269 5.01 23.71 -9.50
N MET A 270 4.24 23.03 -8.64
CA MET A 270 4.19 23.19 -7.19
C MET A 270 4.30 21.82 -6.48
N PRO A 271 5.52 21.25 -6.36
CA PRO A 271 5.74 19.94 -5.74
C PRO A 271 5.17 19.81 -4.31
N GLY A 272 5.12 20.92 -3.57
CA GLY A 272 4.56 21.00 -2.22
C GLY A 272 3.08 20.63 -2.09
N ARG A 273 2.34 20.49 -3.20
CA ARG A 273 0.95 20.00 -3.23
C ARG A 273 0.82 18.50 -2.98
N TYR A 274 1.87 17.73 -3.25
CA TYR A 274 1.86 16.27 -3.08
C TYR A 274 2.68 15.85 -1.86
N LEU A 275 3.76 16.59 -1.60
CA LEU A 275 4.73 16.30 -0.56
C LEU A 275 4.94 17.54 0.30
N SER A 276 4.48 17.51 1.54
CA SER A 276 4.84 18.53 2.53
C SER A 276 5.99 18.00 3.39
N SER A 277 6.95 18.85 3.73
CA SER A 277 7.91 18.55 4.79
C SER A 277 7.32 18.78 6.20
N GLY A 278 6.13 19.39 6.28
CA GLY A 278 5.53 19.84 7.53
C GLY A 278 6.07 21.19 8.03
N PHE A 279 6.83 21.90 7.19
CA PHE A 279 7.34 23.26 7.43
C PHE A 279 6.77 24.27 6.44
#